data_AF-A0A7C0W663-F1
#
_entry.id   AF-A0A7C0W663-F1
#
_cell.length_a   1.000
_cell.length_b   1.000
_cell.length_c   1.000
_cell.angle_alpha   90.00
_cell.angle_beta   90.00
_cell.angle_gamma   90.00
#
_symmetry.space_group_name_H-M   'P 1'
#
loop_
_entity.id
_entity.type
_entity.pdbx_description
1 polymer ?
#
loop_
_entity_poly.entity_id
_entity_poly.type
_entity_poly.pdbx_seq_one_letter_code
_entity_poly.pdbx_strand_id
1 'polypeptide(L)'
;MHEYETATVYVSPLKRRLRLFWRVLGTTFDVGLMVVGSALVAVAAVVLLDGFGVVELGLTTSTGAMLGSSLVIAVFGAFAIGVAVEGPVRQLREHSTHEIELAVARGVALLVTGIVLLAIGRIGLGYIGDLPRVFDQSLEVVVATGIAGFTWTIVVGLVALWSVRRVFADRPWLDQIELPLLYIVWAIGVAVVYGVLI
;
A
#
# COMPACT_ATOMS: atom_id res chain seq x y z
N MET A 1 44.88 -26.88 14.07
CA MET A 1 44.53 -25.44 14.12
C MET A 1 44.06 -25.09 12.73
N HIS A 2 42.74 -25.16 12.47
CA HIS A 2 42.19 -24.90 11.14
C HIS A 2 41.85 -23.41 11.03
N GLU A 3 42.64 -22.70 10.23
CA GLU A 3 42.25 -21.39 9.70
C GLU A 3 41.01 -21.58 8.82
N TYR A 4 39.85 -21.19 9.36
CA TYR A 4 38.69 -20.90 8.51
C TYR A 4 38.95 -19.55 7.86
N GLU A 5 39.59 -19.59 6.70
CA GLU A 5 39.62 -18.50 5.74
C GLU A 5 38.16 -18.20 5.36
N THR A 6 37.61 -17.19 6.03
CA THR A 6 36.25 -16.71 5.77
C THR A 6 36.29 -16.06 4.40
N ALA A 7 35.94 -16.83 3.38
CA ALA A 7 35.71 -16.34 2.04
C ALA A 7 34.65 -15.23 2.09
N THR A 8 35.11 -13.98 2.14
CA THR A 8 34.26 -12.81 1.97
C THR A 8 33.76 -12.86 0.54
N VAL A 9 32.58 -13.44 0.34
CA VAL A 9 31.89 -13.45 -0.95
C VAL A 9 31.75 -12.00 -1.39
N TYR A 10 32.54 -11.60 -2.38
CA TYR A 10 32.53 -10.26 -2.95
C TYR A 10 31.22 -10.09 -3.74
N VAL A 11 30.15 -9.72 -3.06
CA VAL A 11 28.87 -9.41 -3.71
C VAL A 11 29.07 -8.09 -4.46
N SER A 12 28.89 -8.11 -5.78
CA SER A 12 29.01 -6.89 -6.58
C SER A 12 28.08 -5.79 -6.03
N PRO A 13 28.51 -4.52 -6.03
CA PRO A 13 27.72 -3.41 -5.47
C PRO A 13 26.33 -3.33 -6.13
N LEU A 14 26.25 -3.62 -7.44
CA LEU A 14 24.99 -3.69 -8.19
C LEU A 14 24.03 -4.75 -7.62
N LYS A 15 24.51 -5.97 -7.35
CA LYS A 15 23.69 -7.06 -6.80
C LYS A 15 23.17 -6.73 -5.40
N ARG A 16 23.94 -5.99 -4.60
CA ARG A 16 23.51 -5.46 -3.31
C ARG A 16 22.39 -4.41 -3.48
N ARG A 17 22.59 -3.41 -4.34
CA ARG A 17 21.58 -2.36 -4.61
C ARG A 17 20.26 -2.96 -5.10
N LEU A 18 20.35 -3.90 -6.04
CA LEU A 18 19.18 -4.56 -6.62
C LEU A 18 18.40 -5.36 -5.56
N ARG A 19 19.10 -6.09 -4.69
CA ARG A 19 18.48 -6.82 -3.60
C ARG A 19 17.78 -5.89 -2.61
N LEU A 20 18.42 -4.78 -2.24
CA LEU A 20 17.81 -3.75 -1.38
C LEU A 20 16.54 -3.20 -2.04
N PHE A 21 16.62 -2.82 -3.31
CA PHE A 21 15.48 -2.31 -4.06
C PHE A 21 14.30 -3.29 -4.09
N TRP A 22 14.53 -4.56 -4.47
CA TRP A 22 13.46 -5.57 -4.52
C TRP A 22 12.80 -5.79 -3.16
N ARG A 23 13.58 -5.74 -2.08
CA ARG A 23 13.04 -5.87 -0.72
C ARG A 23 12.19 -4.67 -0.34
N VAL A 24 12.69 -3.46 -0.59
CA VAL A 24 11.96 -2.21 -0.32
C VAL A 24 10.69 -2.14 -1.16
N LEU A 25 10.76 -2.55 -2.43
CA LEU A 25 9.62 -2.64 -3.32
C LEU A 25 8.56 -3.60 -2.78
N GLY A 26 8.95 -4.83 -2.40
CA GLY A 26 8.04 -5.80 -1.79
C GLY A 26 7.32 -5.22 -0.57
N THR A 27 8.06 -4.69 0.42
CA THR A 27 7.44 -4.10 1.61
C THR A 27 6.52 -2.92 1.30
N THR A 28 6.87 -2.11 0.30
CA THR A 28 6.06 -0.94 -0.10
C THR A 28 4.80 -1.38 -0.83
N PHE A 29 4.90 -2.43 -1.65
CA PHE A 29 3.76 -3.06 -2.30
C PHE A 29 2.80 -3.68 -1.29
N ASP A 30 3.32 -4.41 -0.29
CA ASP A 30 2.53 -4.98 0.79
C ASP A 30 1.75 -3.90 1.55
N VAL A 31 2.41 -2.79 1.93
CA VAL A 31 1.72 -1.66 2.58
C VAL A 31 0.66 -1.05 1.66
N GLY A 32 0.95 -0.89 0.37
CA GLY A 32 -0.04 -0.41 -0.60
C GLY A 32 -1.27 -1.33 -0.69
N LEU A 33 -1.06 -2.65 -0.69
CA LEU A 33 -2.14 -3.64 -0.66
C LEU A 33 -2.93 -3.62 0.66
N MET A 34 -2.31 -3.38 1.81
CA MET A 34 -3.03 -3.17 3.07
C MET A 34 -3.94 -1.94 2.99
N VAL A 35 -3.46 -0.84 2.40
CA VAL A 35 -4.25 0.39 2.24
C VAL A 35 -5.43 0.15 1.30
N VAL A 36 -5.19 -0.46 0.13
CA VAL A 36 -6.28 -0.83 -0.80
C VAL A 36 -7.27 -1.76 -0.11
N GLY A 37 -6.78 -2.82 0.52
CA GLY A 37 -7.63 -3.83 1.12
C GLY A 37 -8.50 -3.28 2.25
N SER A 38 -7.92 -2.46 3.14
CA SER A 38 -8.68 -1.79 4.20
C SER A 38 -9.72 -0.82 3.65
N ALA A 39 -9.39 -0.07 2.60
CA ALA A 39 -10.33 0.85 1.97
C ALA A 39 -11.48 0.10 1.27
N LEU A 40 -11.20 -1.00 0.58
CA LEU A 40 -12.23 -1.84 -0.05
C LEU A 40 -13.16 -2.48 1.01
N VAL A 41 -12.61 -2.98 2.11
CA VAL A 41 -13.42 -3.50 3.22
C VAL A 41 -14.31 -2.39 3.81
N ALA A 42 -13.79 -1.18 3.95
CA ALA A 42 -14.58 -0.03 4.40
C ALA A 42 -15.71 0.31 3.42
N VAL A 43 -15.44 0.35 2.12
CA VAL A 43 -16.47 0.56 1.07
C VAL A 43 -17.55 -0.52 1.16
N ALA A 44 -17.15 -1.79 1.26
CA ALA A 44 -18.10 -2.89 1.40
C ALA A 44 -18.99 -2.75 2.64
N ALA A 45 -18.40 -2.37 3.78
CA ALA A 45 -19.16 -2.14 5.01
C ALA A 45 -20.16 -0.99 4.86
N VAL A 46 -19.75 0.11 4.24
CA VAL A 46 -20.61 1.28 3.99
C VAL A 46 -21.79 0.92 3.07
N VAL A 47 -21.54 0.16 2.00
CA VAL A 47 -22.58 -0.31 1.07
C VAL A 47 -23.57 -1.25 1.76
N LEU A 48 -23.08 -2.09 2.65
CA LEU A 48 -23.91 -3.00 3.43
C LEU A 48 -24.78 -2.23 4.43
N LEU A 49 -24.25 -1.17 5.06
CA LEU A 49 -25.04 -0.27 5.91
C LEU A 49 -26.11 0.51 5.13
N ASP A 50 -25.81 0.95 3.90
CA ASP A 50 -26.78 1.57 2.98
C ASP A 50 -27.89 0.57 2.60
N GLY A 51 -27.52 -0.68 2.29
CA GLY A 51 -28.48 -1.75 1.98
C GLY A 51 -29.41 -2.13 3.13
N PHE A 52 -28.99 -1.93 4.38
CA PHE A 52 -29.84 -2.11 5.57
C PHE A 52 -30.64 -0.86 5.94
N GLY A 53 -30.49 0.25 5.22
CA GLY A 53 -31.16 1.52 5.53
C GLY A 53 -30.63 2.20 6.80
N VAL A 54 -29.41 1.87 7.24
CA VAL A 54 -28.76 2.53 8.40
C VAL A 54 -28.18 3.88 7.98
N VAL A 55 -27.75 4.01 6.73
CA VAL A 55 -27.23 5.23 6.11
C VAL A 55 -27.93 5.37 4.75
N GLU A 56 -28.21 6.58 4.29
CA GLU A 56 -28.79 6.83 2.96
C GLU A 56 -27.72 7.42 2.03
N LEU A 57 -27.15 6.60 1.15
CA LEU A 57 -26.12 6.99 0.19
C LEU A 57 -26.60 6.89 -1.26
N GLY A 58 -27.75 6.25 -1.50
CA GLY A 58 -28.36 6.16 -2.83
C GLY A 58 -27.54 5.35 -3.83
N LEU A 59 -26.76 4.37 -3.36
CA LEU A 59 -25.75 3.70 -4.17
C LEU A 59 -26.32 2.64 -5.12
N THR A 60 -27.51 2.08 -4.85
CA THR A 60 -28.20 1.17 -5.77
C THR A 60 -29.72 1.09 -5.52
N THR A 61 -30.46 0.53 -6.49
CA THR A 61 -31.92 0.36 -6.46
C THR A 61 -32.40 -0.99 -5.88
N SER A 62 -31.49 -1.92 -5.57
CA SER A 62 -31.83 -3.32 -5.20
C SER A 62 -30.95 -3.85 -4.06
N THR A 63 -31.57 -4.22 -2.93
CA THR A 63 -30.88 -4.78 -1.75
C THR A 63 -30.03 -6.01 -2.09
N GLY A 64 -30.50 -6.87 -3.00
CA GLY A 64 -29.76 -8.05 -3.45
C GLY A 64 -28.48 -7.71 -4.20
N ALA A 65 -28.51 -6.65 -5.04
CA ALA A 65 -27.33 -6.17 -5.74
C ALA A 65 -26.30 -5.55 -4.78
N MET A 66 -26.76 -4.88 -3.72
CA MET A 66 -25.88 -4.31 -2.67
C MET A 66 -25.18 -5.41 -1.87
N LEU A 67 -25.92 -6.41 -1.40
CA LEU A 67 -25.33 -7.51 -0.65
C LEU A 67 -24.32 -8.29 -1.49
N GLY A 68 -24.67 -8.61 -2.74
CA GLY A 68 -23.77 -9.31 -3.65
C GLY A 68 -22.49 -8.52 -3.96
N SER A 69 -22.62 -7.23 -4.31
CA SER A 69 -21.46 -6.36 -4.58
C SER A 69 -20.60 -6.14 -3.34
N SER A 70 -21.21 -5.87 -2.18
CA SER A 70 -20.48 -5.71 -0.91
C SER A 70 -19.68 -6.95 -0.54
N LEU A 71 -20.24 -8.15 -0.76
CA LEU A 71 -19.54 -9.40 -0.45
C LEU A 71 -18.32 -9.57 -1.36
N VAL A 72 -18.48 -9.34 -2.66
CA VAL A 72 -17.38 -9.44 -3.62
C VAL A 72 -16.28 -8.44 -3.26
N ILE A 73 -16.63 -7.17 -3.02
CA ILE A 73 -15.68 -6.12 -2.65
C ILE A 73 -14.97 -6.46 -1.33
N ALA A 74 -15.70 -6.94 -0.32
CA ALA A 74 -15.13 -7.36 0.95
C ALA A 74 -14.15 -8.53 0.79
N VAL A 75 -14.47 -9.51 -0.06
CA VAL A 75 -13.58 -10.65 -0.34
C VAL A 75 -12.29 -10.18 -1.03
N PHE A 76 -12.38 -9.32 -2.04
CA PHE A 76 -11.19 -8.75 -2.68
C PHE A 76 -10.37 -7.88 -1.73
N GLY A 77 -11.03 -7.10 -0.87
CA GLY A 77 -10.36 -6.31 0.16
C GLY A 77 -9.63 -7.18 1.18
N ALA A 78 -10.30 -8.22 1.70
CA ALA A 78 -9.71 -9.19 2.62
C ALA A 78 -8.56 -9.97 1.97
N PHE A 79 -8.70 -10.33 0.70
CA PHE A 79 -7.64 -10.99 -0.06
C PHE A 79 -6.40 -10.08 -0.21
N ALA A 80 -6.58 -8.80 -0.53
CA ALA A 80 -5.48 -7.85 -0.60
C ALA A 80 -4.74 -7.71 0.75
N ILE A 81 -5.49 -7.67 1.86
CA ILE A 81 -4.91 -7.70 3.21
C ILE A 81 -4.15 -9.01 3.46
N GLY A 82 -4.74 -10.16 3.09
CA GLY A 82 -4.11 -11.48 3.25
C GLY A 82 -2.77 -11.57 2.52
N VAL A 83 -2.74 -11.18 1.25
CA VAL A 83 -1.50 -11.14 0.44
C VAL A 83 -0.46 -10.23 1.08
N ALA A 84 -0.88 -9.07 1.60
CA ALA A 84 0.04 -8.14 2.25
C ALA A 84 0.61 -8.66 3.57
N VAL A 85 -0.16 -9.41 4.36
CA VAL A 85 0.28 -9.98 5.64
C VAL A 85 1.20 -11.19 5.44
N GLU A 86 0.97 -11.99 4.40
CA GLU A 86 1.83 -13.13 4.04
C GLU A 86 3.16 -12.70 3.38
N GLY A 87 3.21 -11.46 2.89
CA GLY A 87 4.39 -10.85 2.28
C GLY A 87 5.60 -10.73 3.22
N PRO A 88 6.80 -10.41 2.69
CA PRO A 88 8.07 -10.35 3.41
C PRO A 88 8.20 -9.18 4.41
N VAL A 89 7.14 -8.84 5.13
CA VAL A 89 7.07 -7.83 6.21
C VAL A 89 8.09 -8.09 7.33
N ARG A 90 8.68 -9.30 7.40
CA ARG A 90 9.36 -9.78 8.61
C ARG A 90 10.83 -9.39 8.83
N GLN A 91 11.54 -8.71 7.94
CA GLN A 91 12.98 -8.46 8.18
C GLN A 91 13.50 -7.15 7.57
N LEU A 92 13.17 -6.01 8.18
CA LEU A 92 14.01 -4.80 8.12
C LEU A 92 15.00 -4.89 9.28
N ARG A 93 16.09 -5.65 9.10
CA ARG A 93 17.16 -5.76 10.10
C ARG A 93 18.54 -5.57 9.50
N GLU A 94 18.64 -4.74 8.47
CA GLU A 94 19.92 -4.23 8.00
C GLU A 94 19.98 -2.74 8.32
N HIS A 95 20.88 -2.39 9.25
CA HIS A 95 21.53 -1.09 9.33
C HIS A 95 22.21 -0.82 7.98
N SER A 96 21.44 -0.41 6.99
CA SER A 96 21.98 0.16 5.76
C SER A 96 22.78 1.39 6.19
N THR A 97 24.10 1.30 6.10
CA THR A 97 25.03 2.39 6.44
C THR A 97 24.87 3.61 5.52
N HIS A 98 23.97 3.53 4.52
CA HIS A 98 23.73 4.56 3.50
C HIS A 98 22.24 4.95 3.49
N GLU A 99 21.87 5.91 4.33
CA GLU A 99 20.51 6.45 4.46
C GLU A 99 19.92 6.94 3.11
N ILE A 100 20.77 7.56 2.30
CA ILE A 100 20.39 8.10 0.98
C ILE A 100 20.00 6.98 0.00
N GLU A 101 20.74 5.88 -0.01
CA GLU A 101 20.45 4.75 -0.92
C GLU A 101 19.09 4.13 -0.59
N LEU A 102 18.75 4.03 0.70
CA LEU A 102 17.43 3.54 1.11
C LEU A 102 16.32 4.53 0.78
N ALA A 103 16.53 5.84 1.00
CA ALA A 103 15.54 6.86 0.67
C ALA A 103 15.21 6.86 -0.84
N VAL A 104 16.24 6.75 -1.69
CA VAL A 104 16.08 6.63 -3.14
C VAL A 104 15.34 5.33 -3.49
N ALA A 105 15.76 4.18 -2.94
CA ALA A 105 15.08 2.91 -3.19
C ALA A 105 13.60 2.95 -2.77
N ARG A 106 13.28 3.60 -1.65
CA ARG A 106 11.90 3.78 -1.15
C ARG A 106 11.10 4.71 -2.06
N GLY A 107 11.68 5.83 -2.50
CA GLY A 107 11.03 6.73 -3.44
C GLY A 107 10.68 6.05 -4.76
N VAL A 108 11.62 5.28 -5.32
CA VAL A 108 11.37 4.50 -6.55
C VAL A 108 10.35 3.40 -6.30
N ALA A 109 10.41 2.71 -5.16
CA ALA A 109 9.43 1.68 -4.80
C ALA A 109 8.00 2.24 -4.69
N LEU A 110 7.83 3.40 -4.04
CA LEU A 110 6.53 4.08 -3.92
C LEU A 110 5.98 4.47 -5.30
N LEU A 111 6.85 4.98 -6.18
CA LEU A 111 6.49 5.32 -7.54
C LEU A 111 6.05 4.09 -8.33
N VAL A 112 6.82 2.99 -8.28
CA VAL A 112 6.50 1.75 -9.00
C VAL A 112 5.20 1.15 -8.48
N THR A 113 5.04 1.02 -7.16
CA THR A 113 3.80 0.51 -6.56
C THR A 113 2.60 1.38 -6.92
N GLY A 114 2.74 2.71 -6.83
CA GLY A 114 1.69 3.66 -7.21
C GLY A 114 1.26 3.50 -8.67
N ILE A 115 2.22 3.36 -9.59
CA ILE A 115 1.93 3.11 -11.02
C ILE A 115 1.21 1.78 -11.23
N VAL A 116 1.66 0.71 -10.55
CA VAL A 116 1.02 -0.61 -10.67
C VAL A 116 -0.44 -0.55 -10.21
N LEU A 117 -0.71 0.05 -9.03
CA LEU A 117 -2.07 0.21 -8.52
C LEU A 117 -2.93 1.10 -9.42
N LEU A 118 -2.37 2.21 -9.92
CA LEU A 118 -3.04 3.09 -10.88
C LEU A 118 -3.43 2.32 -12.15
N ALA A 119 -2.50 1.53 -12.71
CA ALA A 119 -2.74 0.73 -13.90
C ALA A 119 -3.84 -0.31 -13.65
N ILE A 120 -3.79 -1.04 -12.53
CA ILE A 120 -4.82 -2.01 -12.15
C ILE A 120 -6.20 -1.33 -12.07
N GLY A 121 -6.31 -0.21 -11.36
CA GLY A 121 -7.57 0.51 -11.22
C GLY A 121 -8.10 1.03 -12.56
N ARG A 122 -7.24 1.64 -13.38
CA ARG A 122 -7.62 2.18 -14.71
C ARG A 122 -8.03 1.10 -15.70
N ILE A 123 -7.31 -0.01 -15.73
CA ILE A 123 -7.65 -1.15 -16.58
C ILE A 123 -8.99 -1.73 -16.12
N GLY A 124 -9.17 -1.92 -14.81
CA GLY A 124 -10.41 -2.45 -14.24
C GLY A 124 -11.64 -1.59 -14.59
N LEU A 125 -11.52 -0.25 -14.55
CA LEU A 125 -12.63 0.66 -14.90
C LEU A 125 -13.15 0.42 -16.32
N GLY A 126 -12.29 -0.02 -17.24
CA GLY A 126 -12.70 -0.37 -18.61
C GLY A 126 -13.55 -1.64 -18.71
N TYR A 127 -13.56 -2.50 -17.69
CA TYR A 127 -14.27 -3.78 -17.70
C TYR A 127 -15.57 -3.78 -16.89
N ILE A 128 -15.80 -2.78 -16.04
CA ILE A 128 -16.93 -2.78 -15.09
C ILE A 128 -18.08 -1.83 -15.48
N GLY A 129 -18.05 -1.24 -16.68
CA GLY A 129 -19.04 -0.22 -17.09
C GLY A 129 -20.51 -0.65 -17.08
N ASP A 130 -20.79 -1.95 -17.12
CA ASP A 130 -22.15 -2.52 -17.04
C ASP A 130 -22.51 -3.04 -15.63
N LEU A 131 -21.59 -2.96 -14.67
CA LEU A 131 -21.80 -3.43 -13.28
C LEU A 131 -22.42 -2.33 -12.40
N PRO A 132 -22.94 -2.69 -11.20
CA PRO A 132 -23.42 -1.70 -10.24
C PRO A 132 -22.36 -0.64 -9.90
N ARG A 133 -22.77 0.62 -9.75
CA ARG A 133 -21.92 1.80 -9.44
C ARG A 133 -20.96 1.62 -8.26
N VAL A 134 -21.29 0.70 -7.34
CA VAL A 134 -20.43 0.35 -6.20
C VAL A 134 -19.07 -0.18 -6.65
N PHE A 135 -19.01 -0.88 -7.79
CA PHE A 135 -17.74 -1.35 -8.36
C PHE A 135 -16.91 -0.19 -8.91
N ASP A 136 -17.55 0.85 -9.47
CA ASP A 136 -16.84 2.06 -9.92
C ASP A 136 -16.14 2.72 -8.75
N GLN A 137 -16.87 2.95 -7.65
CA GLN A 137 -16.31 3.53 -6.42
C GLN A 137 -15.16 2.70 -5.85
N SER A 138 -15.27 1.37 -5.92
CA SER A 138 -14.23 0.47 -5.45
C SER A 138 -12.94 0.59 -6.28
N LEU A 139 -13.06 0.71 -7.61
CA LEU A 139 -11.90 0.92 -8.47
C LEU A 139 -11.36 2.35 -8.41
N GLU A 140 -12.20 3.36 -8.20
CA GLU A 140 -11.78 4.72 -7.92
C GLU A 140 -10.91 4.80 -6.67
N VAL A 141 -11.23 4.02 -5.62
CA VAL A 141 -10.37 3.88 -4.43
C VAL A 141 -9.01 3.27 -4.80
N VAL A 142 -8.96 2.26 -5.66
CA VAL A 142 -7.69 1.67 -6.14
C VAL A 142 -6.88 2.72 -6.93
N VAL A 143 -7.52 3.47 -7.80
CA VAL A 143 -6.90 4.58 -8.56
C VAL A 143 -6.39 5.65 -7.62
N ALA A 144 -7.19 6.10 -6.65
CA ALA A 144 -6.82 7.08 -5.64
C ALA A 144 -5.68 6.59 -4.74
N THR A 145 -5.57 5.27 -4.52
CA THR A 145 -4.44 4.68 -3.80
C THR A 145 -3.16 4.74 -4.63
N GLY A 146 -3.26 4.46 -5.94
CA GLY A 146 -2.15 4.62 -6.90
C GLY A 146 -1.66 6.07 -6.95
N ILE A 147 -2.54 6.97 -7.42
CA ILE A 147 -2.80 8.29 -6.80
C ILE A 147 -1.82 8.83 -5.74
N ALA A 148 -2.27 8.62 -4.51
CA ALA A 148 -1.60 8.98 -3.27
C ALA A 148 -0.18 8.39 -3.19
N GLY A 149 0.01 7.17 -3.69
CA GLY A 149 1.29 6.47 -3.69
C GLY A 149 2.41 7.29 -4.33
N PHE A 150 2.16 7.97 -5.46
CA PHE A 150 3.16 8.79 -6.16
C PHE A 150 3.13 10.28 -5.82
N THR A 151 2.12 10.77 -5.11
CA THR A 151 1.98 12.19 -4.74
C THR A 151 2.27 12.37 -3.25
N TRP A 152 1.26 12.12 -2.42
CA TRP A 152 1.28 12.36 -0.99
C TRP A 152 2.29 11.47 -0.27
N THR A 153 2.29 10.17 -0.57
CA THR A 153 3.13 9.20 0.12
C THR A 153 4.61 9.35 -0.25
N ILE A 154 4.94 9.78 -1.47
CA ILE A 154 6.33 10.14 -1.81
C ILE A 154 6.76 11.38 -1.03
N VAL A 155 6.00 12.47 -1.08
CA VAL A 155 6.45 13.74 -0.48
C VAL A 155 6.39 13.66 1.05
N VAL A 156 5.21 13.36 1.60
CA VAL A 156 4.98 13.34 3.05
C VAL A 156 5.56 12.08 3.68
N GLY A 157 5.47 10.93 3.03
CA GLY A 157 5.99 9.68 3.58
C GLY A 157 7.52 9.66 3.65
N LEU A 158 8.23 10.13 2.63
CA LEU A 158 9.70 10.24 2.71
C LEU A 158 10.13 11.24 3.76
N VAL A 159 9.48 12.41 3.84
CA VAL A 159 9.79 13.42 4.87
C VAL A 159 9.50 12.91 6.27
N ALA A 160 8.37 12.23 6.47
CA ALA A 160 7.99 11.66 7.76
C ALA A 160 8.97 10.55 8.19
N LEU A 161 9.30 9.62 7.29
CA LEU A 161 10.27 8.55 7.57
C LEU A 161 11.67 9.12 7.86
N TRP A 162 12.11 10.10 7.08
CA TRP A 162 13.39 10.78 7.30
C TRP A 162 13.42 11.50 8.66
N SER A 163 12.34 12.20 9.01
CA SER A 163 12.22 12.91 10.28
C SER A 163 12.22 11.95 11.46
N VAL A 164 11.47 10.84 11.37
CA VAL A 164 11.41 9.81 12.41
C VAL A 164 12.78 9.15 12.61
N ARG A 165 13.50 8.82 11.52
CA ARG A 165 14.88 8.31 11.62
C ARG A 165 15.83 9.29 12.28
N ARG A 166 15.72 10.58 11.95
CA ARG A 166 16.59 11.61 12.50
C ARG A 166 16.34 11.85 13.99
N VAL A 167 15.07 11.80 14.43
CA VAL A 167 14.70 12.07 15.84
C VAL A 167 14.93 10.85 16.73
N PHE A 168 14.75 9.64 16.21
CA PHE A 168 14.77 8.41 16.99
C PHE A 168 15.88 7.43 16.57
N ALA A 169 16.98 7.95 16.02
CA ALA A 169 18.11 7.16 15.50
C ALA A 169 18.64 6.10 16.50
N ASP A 170 18.63 6.43 17.80
CA ASP A 170 19.19 5.57 18.85
C ASP A 170 18.19 4.54 19.40
N ARG A 171 16.96 4.49 18.88
CA ARG A 171 15.88 3.66 19.45
C ARG A 171 15.76 2.31 18.72
N PRO A 172 15.80 1.17 19.43
CA PRO A 172 15.73 -0.16 18.82
C PRO A 172 14.37 -0.51 18.22
N TRP A 173 13.32 0.28 18.51
CA TRP A 173 11.97 0.09 17.98
C TRP A 173 11.69 0.91 16.70
N LEU A 174 12.65 1.70 16.22
CA LEU A 174 12.50 2.56 15.05
C LEU A 174 11.98 1.79 13.82
N ASP A 175 12.57 0.62 13.56
CA ASP A 175 12.22 -0.24 12.43
C ASP A 175 10.77 -0.76 12.49
N GLN A 176 10.16 -0.81 13.69
CA GLN A 176 8.78 -1.26 13.88
C GLN A 176 7.76 -0.16 13.54
N ILE A 177 8.16 1.11 13.58
CA ILE A 177 7.25 2.26 13.34
C ILE A 177 7.19 2.66 11.87
N GLU A 178 8.22 2.34 11.07
CA GLU A 178 8.26 2.77 9.66
C GLU A 178 7.06 2.28 8.84
N LEU A 179 6.69 1.01 8.97
CA LEU A 179 5.59 0.42 8.20
C LEU A 179 4.22 0.97 8.64
N PRO A 180 3.87 1.02 9.94
CA PRO A 180 2.65 1.68 10.39
C PRO A 180 2.58 3.15 9.99
N LEU A 181 3.68 3.89 10.08
CA LEU A 181 3.72 5.29 9.67
C LEU A 181 3.45 5.43 8.18
N LEU A 182 4.10 4.60 7.36
CA LEU A 182 3.90 4.62 5.92
C LEU A 182 2.44 4.28 5.56
N TYR A 183 1.86 3.27 6.23
CA TYR A 183 0.45 2.91 6.08
C TYR A 183 -0.46 4.10 6.40
N ILE A 184 -0.27 4.75 7.54
CA ILE A 184 -1.10 5.89 7.98
C ILE A 184 -0.98 7.05 6.99
N VAL A 185 0.24 7.43 6.61
CA VAL A 185 0.46 8.53 5.66
C VAL A 185 -0.19 8.22 4.32
N TRP A 186 -0.07 6.98 3.84
CA TRP A 186 -0.67 6.59 2.58
C TRP A 186 -2.19 6.56 2.68
N ALA A 187 -2.78 5.97 3.72
CA ALA A 187 -4.23 5.94 3.93
C ALA A 187 -4.83 7.35 3.99
N ILE A 188 -4.18 8.29 4.70
CA ILE A 188 -4.58 9.71 4.71
C ILE A 188 -4.46 10.29 3.29
N GLY A 189 -3.37 10.01 2.59
CA GLY A 189 -3.17 10.42 1.21
C GLY A 189 -4.29 9.93 0.28
N VAL A 190 -4.73 8.67 0.45
CA VAL A 190 -5.86 8.12 -0.31
C VAL A 190 -7.12 8.89 -0.01
N ALA A 191 -7.45 9.15 1.26
CA ALA A 191 -8.64 9.89 1.63
C ALA A 191 -8.64 11.31 1.04
N VAL A 192 -7.49 12.01 1.08
CA VAL A 192 -7.34 13.34 0.49
C VAL A 192 -7.50 13.30 -1.03
N VAL A 193 -6.81 12.38 -1.71
CA VAL A 193 -6.87 12.24 -3.17
C VAL A 193 -8.27 11.85 -3.62
N TYR A 194 -8.89 10.87 -2.96
CA TYR A 194 -10.24 10.42 -3.26
C TYR A 194 -11.26 11.56 -3.09
N GLY A 195 -11.15 12.35 -2.02
CA GLY A 195 -12.00 13.52 -1.79
C GLY A 195 -11.77 14.70 -2.76
N VAL A 196 -10.68 14.70 -3.54
CA VAL A 196 -10.44 15.69 -4.61
C VAL A 196 -10.92 15.19 -5.97
N LEU A 197 -11.02 13.87 -6.15
CA LEU A 197 -11.44 13.25 -7.41
C LEU A 197 -12.96 13.21 -7.59
N ILE A 198 -13.73 13.34 -6.51
CA ILE A 198 -15.20 13.28 -6.45
C ILE A 198 -15.74 14.67 -6.13
#